data_AF-A0A226D1I8-F1
#
_entry.id   AF-A0A226D1I8-F1
#
_cell.length_a   1.000
_cell.length_b   1.000
_cell.length_c   1.000
_cell.angle_alpha   90.00
_cell.angle_beta   90.00
_cell.angle_gamma   90.00
#
_symmetry.space_group_name_H-M   'P 1'
#
loop_
_entity.id
_entity.type
_entity.pdbx_description
1 polymer ?
#
loop_
_entity_poly.entity_id
_entity_poly.type
_entity_poly.pdbx_seq_one_letter_code
_entity_poly.pdbx_strand_id
1 'polypeptide(L)'
;MSETNLKQFCVVDFPADKTIDVVPKTWLSADNTKCQFPSNRPKGFKKTQEDPGSLPDPLWKIWDIVVKKSYESFDRANNKAKKLLKSNYVDSSDFEIVPESSQSQEELNVEDGTSNNVDQIIESIPITLNYDEHLAALIGEFRIFQETSIQNQLILQEEIKDLKAIVLRCLNSLSNVQPLTSIIWPIKNNEDLEKVNQCLADPNTYNREVIFLGRIGGGTVSRAVNETMSGVIKHEFALILRLTDASKKISFGGTPCCKLVKDAIRHFFLHNAPGKFDTDLCESKLDSMIAKWLRDSINRGEEGKQKRSKAKDGRTKVDKTLQGEEGAESNVASD
;
A
#
# COMPACT_ATOMS: atom_id res chain seq x y z
N MET A 1 33.74 -9.35 25.28
CA MET A 1 32.49 -9.35 26.07
C MET A 1 31.35 -9.36 25.08
N SER A 2 30.56 -10.43 25.07
CA SER A 2 29.49 -10.69 24.12
C SER A 2 28.26 -9.83 24.46
N GLU A 3 28.06 -8.73 23.73
CA GLU A 3 26.81 -7.99 23.75
C GLU A 3 25.70 -8.91 23.22
N THR A 4 24.92 -9.44 24.15
CA THR A 4 23.69 -10.17 23.87
C THR A 4 22.82 -9.38 22.90
N ASN A 5 22.41 -9.99 21.79
CA ASN A 5 21.42 -9.46 20.84
C ASN A 5 20.11 -9.14 21.57
N LEU A 6 20.04 -7.97 22.19
CA LEU A 6 18.87 -7.49 22.91
C LEU A 6 17.78 -7.24 21.88
N LYS A 7 16.58 -7.77 22.13
CA LYS A 7 15.40 -7.50 21.30
C LYS A 7 14.97 -6.04 21.50
N GLN A 8 15.58 -5.15 20.72
CA GLN A 8 15.47 -3.69 20.83
C GLN A 8 14.22 -3.11 20.16
N PHE A 9 13.57 -3.85 19.27
CA PHE A 9 12.39 -3.38 18.52
C PHE A 9 11.18 -4.27 18.80
N CYS A 10 10.02 -3.66 19.04
CA CYS A 10 8.77 -4.35 19.34
C CYS A 10 7.74 -4.06 18.26
N VAL A 11 7.08 -5.11 17.76
CA VAL A 11 5.88 -5.00 16.93
C VAL A 11 4.70 -4.81 17.87
N VAL A 12 4.04 -3.68 17.78
CA VAL A 12 2.93 -3.27 18.64
C VAL A 12 1.65 -3.15 17.81
N ASP A 13 0.56 -3.61 18.39
CA ASP A 13 -0.79 -3.46 17.90
C ASP A 13 -1.48 -2.38 18.73
N PHE A 14 -2.09 -1.41 18.06
CA PHE A 14 -2.85 -0.31 18.67
C PHE A 14 -4.34 -0.67 18.60
N PRO A 15 -4.95 -1.17 19.69
CA PRO A 15 -6.33 -1.65 19.64
C PRO A 15 -7.34 -0.55 19.29
N ALA A 16 -7.01 0.70 19.63
CA ALA A 16 -7.87 1.86 19.40
C ALA A 16 -8.15 2.12 17.91
N ASP A 17 -7.20 1.87 17.01
CA ASP A 17 -7.33 2.11 15.57
C ASP A 17 -7.03 0.88 14.70
N LYS A 18 -6.81 -0.28 15.33
CA LYS A 18 -6.45 -1.56 14.70
C LYS A 18 -5.21 -1.48 13.81
N THR A 19 -4.31 -0.55 14.11
CA THR A 19 -3.05 -0.41 13.38
C THR A 19 -1.94 -1.23 14.03
N ILE A 20 -0.97 -1.63 13.21
CA ILE A 20 0.23 -2.35 13.68
C ILE A 20 1.45 -1.56 13.25
N ASP A 21 2.33 -1.26 14.18
CA ASP A 21 3.60 -0.57 13.92
C ASP A 21 4.76 -1.21 14.70
N VAL A 22 5.96 -0.67 14.49
CA VAL A 22 7.18 -1.06 15.19
C VAL A 22 7.62 0.09 16.09
N VAL A 23 8.05 -0.17 17.31
CA VAL A 23 8.63 0.86 18.17
C VAL A 23 9.91 0.36 18.83
N PRO A 24 10.89 1.23 19.09
CA PRO A 24 11.98 0.93 20.00
C PRO A 24 11.42 0.51 21.37
N LYS A 25 12.07 -0.46 22.02
CA LYS A 25 11.66 -0.94 23.35
C LYS A 25 11.70 0.18 24.40
N THR A 26 12.57 1.18 24.19
CA THR A 26 12.68 2.39 25.03
C THR A 26 11.44 3.27 25.03
N TRP A 27 10.51 3.10 24.07
CA TRP A 27 9.27 3.88 24.00
C TRP A 27 8.11 3.23 24.77
N LEU A 28 8.32 2.01 25.27
CA LEU A 28 7.33 1.24 26.02
C LEU A 28 7.38 1.61 27.51
N SER A 29 6.22 1.53 28.16
CA SER A 29 6.14 1.54 29.62
C SER A 29 6.81 0.30 30.22
N ALA A 30 7.15 0.34 31.52
CA ALA A 30 7.83 -0.77 32.20
C ALA A 30 7.06 -2.11 32.14
N ASP A 31 5.73 -2.04 32.10
CA ASP A 31 4.81 -3.17 31.97
C ASP A 31 4.49 -3.55 30.51
N ASN A 32 5.02 -2.82 29.53
CA ASN A 32 4.82 -3.00 28.09
C ASN A 32 3.35 -2.93 27.62
N THR A 33 2.48 -2.26 28.39
CA THR A 33 1.05 -2.09 28.03
C THR A 33 0.78 -0.75 27.35
N LYS A 34 1.72 0.20 27.46
CA LYS A 34 1.59 1.56 26.91
C LYS A 34 2.82 1.96 26.10
N CYS A 35 2.62 2.84 25.11
CA CYS A 35 3.67 3.40 24.28
C CYS A 35 3.39 4.88 24.00
N GLN A 36 4.43 5.72 24.08
CA GLN A 36 4.35 7.09 23.56
C GLN A 36 4.49 7.07 22.04
N PHE A 37 3.49 7.59 21.33
CA PHE A 37 3.44 7.56 19.87
C PHE A 37 2.71 8.79 19.31
N PRO A 38 3.21 9.42 18.23
CA PRO A 38 2.61 10.64 17.72
C PRO A 38 1.29 10.36 17.00
N SER A 39 0.28 11.19 17.22
CA SER A 39 -0.98 11.14 16.44
C SER A 39 -0.75 11.45 14.96
N ASN A 40 0.26 12.27 14.65
CA ASN A 40 0.69 12.61 13.28
C ASN A 40 2.21 12.40 13.16
N ARG A 41 2.66 11.57 12.20
CA ARG A 41 4.08 11.23 12.06
C ARG A 41 4.91 12.48 11.67
N PRO A 42 5.84 12.94 12.52
CA PRO A 42 6.67 14.11 12.20
C PRO A 42 7.69 13.83 11.08
N LYS A 43 8.25 14.88 10.50
CA LYS A 43 9.36 14.75 9.52
C LYS A 43 10.53 14.03 10.20
N GLY A 44 11.04 12.97 9.56
CA GLY A 44 12.16 12.19 10.10
C GLY A 44 11.77 11.11 11.11
N PHE A 45 10.48 10.93 11.43
CA PHE A 45 9.97 9.93 12.38
C PHE A 45 10.58 8.54 12.19
N LYS A 46 10.68 8.08 10.94
CA LYS A 46 11.24 6.77 10.60
C LYS A 46 12.70 6.62 11.07
N LYS A 47 13.51 7.68 11.00
CA LYS A 47 14.91 7.64 11.46
C LYS A 47 14.98 7.49 12.98
N THR A 48 14.10 8.18 13.71
CA THR A 48 13.98 8.05 15.16
C THR A 48 13.49 6.64 15.54
N GLN A 49 12.51 6.12 14.80
CA GLN A 49 11.96 4.78 15.01
C GLN A 49 12.98 3.65 14.71
N GLU A 50 13.93 3.88 13.81
CA GLU A 50 15.02 2.96 13.45
C GLU A 50 16.18 2.96 14.46
N ASP A 51 16.26 3.97 15.33
CA ASP A 51 17.28 4.07 16.37
C ASP A 51 16.81 3.39 17.67
N PRO A 52 17.47 2.29 18.11
CA PRO A 52 17.07 1.54 19.29
C PRO A 52 17.28 2.30 20.61
N GLY A 53 18.15 3.31 20.62
CA GLY A 53 18.42 4.17 21.78
C GLY A 53 17.57 5.43 21.82
N SER A 54 16.71 5.65 20.81
CA SER A 54 15.89 6.85 20.76
C SER A 54 14.87 6.88 21.90
N LEU A 55 14.57 8.09 22.37
CA LEU A 55 13.49 8.33 23.31
C LEU A 55 12.29 8.94 22.56
N PRO A 56 11.06 8.61 22.98
CA PRO A 56 9.88 9.26 22.43
C PRO A 56 9.87 10.73 22.81
N ASP A 57 9.24 11.57 22.00
CA ASP A 57 9.01 12.97 22.36
C ASP A 57 8.03 13.03 23.55
N PRO A 58 8.36 13.74 24.64
CA PRO A 58 7.48 13.88 25.80
C PRO A 58 6.09 14.47 25.47
N LEU A 59 5.97 15.21 24.36
CA LEU A 59 4.72 15.79 23.88
C LEU A 59 3.84 14.79 23.12
N TRP A 60 4.32 13.58 22.83
CA TRP A 60 3.52 12.55 22.18
C TRP A 60 2.51 11.93 23.13
N LYS A 61 1.33 11.63 22.58
CA LYS A 61 0.27 10.96 23.30
C LYS A 61 0.71 9.55 23.70
N ILE A 62 0.29 9.12 24.90
CA ILE A 62 0.46 7.75 25.37
C ILE A 62 -0.73 6.93 24.87
N TRP A 63 -0.44 5.80 24.25
CA TRP A 63 -1.42 4.87 23.70
C TRP A 63 -1.34 3.54 24.42
N ASP A 64 -2.50 2.92 24.65
CA ASP A 64 -2.56 1.52 25.05
C ASP A 64 -2.22 0.63 23.85
N ILE A 65 -1.39 -0.39 24.09
CA ILE A 65 -0.85 -1.26 23.05
C ILE A 65 -0.85 -2.72 23.49
N VAL A 66 -0.76 -3.60 22.49
CA VAL A 66 -0.46 -5.02 22.69
C VAL A 66 0.83 -5.36 21.96
N VAL A 67 1.89 -5.69 22.70
CA VAL A 67 3.15 -6.17 22.10
C VAL A 67 2.94 -7.56 21.51
N LYS A 68 3.06 -7.69 20.18
CA LYS A 68 2.93 -8.98 19.50
C LYS A 68 4.23 -9.78 19.53
N LYS A 69 5.36 -9.13 19.24
CA LYS A 69 6.68 -9.79 19.18
C LYS A 69 7.83 -8.78 19.18
N SER A 70 8.96 -9.16 19.76
CA SER A 70 10.18 -8.33 19.79
C SER A 70 11.32 -8.94 18.95
N TYR A 71 12.17 -8.08 18.40
CA TYR A 71 13.24 -8.38 17.45
C TYR A 71 14.49 -7.54 17.75
N GLU A 72 15.65 -8.04 17.33
CA GLU A 72 16.95 -7.34 17.42
C GLU A 72 17.15 -6.26 16.34
N SER A 73 16.41 -6.36 15.22
CA SER A 73 16.56 -5.48 14.06
C SER A 73 15.21 -4.87 13.67
N PHE A 74 15.22 -3.57 13.41
CA PHE A 74 14.06 -2.84 12.91
C PHE A 74 13.50 -3.46 11.62
N ASP A 75 14.36 -3.84 10.67
CA ASP A 75 13.93 -4.43 9.41
C ASP A 75 13.17 -5.75 9.61
N ARG A 76 13.63 -6.59 10.56
CA ARG A 76 12.96 -7.85 10.92
C ARG A 76 11.58 -7.57 11.55
N ALA A 77 11.50 -6.62 12.47
CA ALA A 77 10.25 -6.20 13.08
C ALA A 77 9.26 -5.61 12.05
N ASN A 78 9.73 -4.72 11.18
CA ASN A 78 8.92 -4.02 10.17
C ASN A 78 8.37 -5.00 9.12
N ASN A 79 9.19 -5.97 8.70
CA ASN A 79 8.73 -7.05 7.83
C ASN A 79 7.65 -7.92 8.49
N LYS A 80 7.72 -8.15 9.80
CA LYS A 80 6.66 -8.86 10.54
C LYS A 80 5.39 -8.01 10.67
N ALA A 81 5.51 -6.73 11.03
CA ALA A 81 4.38 -5.80 11.12
C ALA A 81 3.60 -5.74 9.80
N LYS A 82 4.29 -5.58 8.67
CA LYS A 82 3.68 -5.61 7.32
C LYS A 82 2.97 -6.93 6.99
N LYS A 83 3.48 -8.06 7.47
CA LYS A 83 2.83 -9.36 7.29
C LYS A 83 1.56 -9.48 8.14
N LEU A 84 1.59 -9.00 9.38
CA LEU A 84 0.42 -9.01 10.27
C LEU A 84 -0.68 -8.07 9.78
N LEU A 85 -0.30 -6.90 9.25
CA LEU A 85 -1.25 -5.98 8.61
C LEU A 85 -1.94 -6.63 7.40
N LYS A 86 -1.20 -7.41 6.60
CA LYS A 86 -1.74 -8.15 5.45
C LYS A 86 -2.59 -9.35 5.85
N SER A 87 -2.26 -10.07 6.92
CA SER A 87 -3.08 -11.21 7.38
C SER A 87 -4.37 -10.76 8.06
N ASN A 88 -4.40 -9.55 8.64
CA ASN A 88 -5.62 -8.96 9.19
C ASN A 88 -6.50 -8.32 8.11
N TYR A 89 -6.01 -8.20 6.87
CA TYR A 89 -6.77 -7.76 5.71
C TYR A 89 -7.34 -9.00 5.00
N VAL A 90 -8.52 -9.43 5.43
CA VAL A 90 -9.34 -10.39 4.66
C VAL A 90 -10.06 -9.58 3.58
N ASP A 91 -9.73 -9.89 2.33
CA ASP A 91 -10.38 -9.34 1.14
C ASP A 91 -11.80 -9.93 1.04
N SER A 92 -12.83 -9.07 1.16
CA SER A 92 -14.25 -9.45 1.07
C SER A 92 -14.70 -9.74 -0.38
N SER A 93 -13.87 -10.34 -1.23
CA SER A 93 -14.20 -10.57 -2.63
C SER A 93 -14.23 -12.03 -3.10
N ASP A 94 -14.03 -13.02 -2.23
CA ASP A 94 -14.23 -14.44 -2.59
C ASP A 94 -15.48 -15.03 -1.90
N PHE A 95 -16.65 -14.71 -2.45
CA PHE A 95 -17.88 -15.48 -2.21
C PHE A 95 -18.09 -16.45 -3.38
N GLU A 96 -17.52 -17.65 -3.27
CA GLU A 96 -17.99 -18.81 -4.05
C GLU A 96 -19.18 -19.43 -3.30
N ILE A 97 -20.34 -19.42 -3.97
CA ILE A 97 -21.57 -20.08 -3.54
C ILE A 97 -21.43 -21.57 -3.83
N VAL A 98 -21.37 -22.40 -2.79
CA VAL A 98 -21.77 -23.82 -2.84
C VAL A 98 -22.55 -24.15 -1.56
N PRO A 99 -23.68 -24.88 -1.63
CA PRO A 99 -24.69 -24.90 -0.58
C PRO A 99 -24.47 -25.99 0.50
N GLU A 100 -24.94 -25.66 1.69
CA GLU A 100 -25.62 -26.52 2.67
C GLU A 100 -24.93 -27.80 3.18
N SER A 101 -24.53 -27.80 4.46
CA SER A 101 -24.91 -28.88 5.38
C SER A 101 -24.95 -28.39 6.83
N SER A 102 -26.09 -28.65 7.45
CA SER A 102 -26.54 -28.28 8.78
C SER A 102 -25.83 -28.98 9.96
N GLN A 103 -26.25 -28.56 11.16
CA GLN A 103 -26.11 -29.16 12.51
C GLN A 103 -24.90 -28.62 13.29
N SER A 104 -25.07 -28.07 14.49
CA SER A 104 -25.95 -28.52 15.58
C SER A 104 -26.47 -27.36 16.46
N GLN A 105 -27.80 -27.23 16.55
CA GLN A 105 -28.50 -26.72 17.74
C GLN A 105 -28.70 -27.91 18.69
N GLU A 106 -28.31 -27.76 19.95
CA GLU A 106 -28.80 -28.63 21.02
C GLU A 106 -30.04 -27.98 21.64
N GLU A 107 -31.15 -28.70 21.54
CA GLU A 107 -32.43 -28.47 22.18
C GLU A 107 -32.32 -28.72 23.70
N LEU A 108 -33.00 -27.92 24.51
CA LEU A 108 -33.41 -28.33 25.85
C LEU A 108 -34.93 -28.31 25.92
N ASN A 109 -35.43 -29.53 26.12
CA ASN A 109 -36.80 -29.98 26.16
C ASN A 109 -37.60 -29.29 27.28
N VAL A 110 -38.83 -28.88 26.97
CA VAL A 110 -39.85 -28.48 27.96
C VAL A 110 -40.83 -29.62 28.07
N GLU A 111 -40.82 -30.35 29.18
CA GLU A 111 -41.99 -31.08 29.65
C GLU A 111 -42.23 -30.84 31.14
N ASP A 112 -43.51 -30.67 31.42
CA ASP A 112 -44.21 -30.29 32.64
C ASP A 112 -44.14 -31.35 33.74
N GLY A 113 -44.29 -30.95 35.01
CA GLY A 113 -44.54 -31.91 36.09
C GLY A 113 -44.03 -31.57 37.51
N THR A 114 -44.82 -30.76 38.23
CA THR A 114 -45.11 -30.90 39.67
C THR A 114 -44.09 -30.40 40.71
N SER A 115 -44.44 -29.26 41.31
CA SER A 115 -44.40 -28.90 42.74
C SER A 115 -43.50 -29.71 43.68
N ASN A 116 -42.53 -29.03 44.32
CA ASN A 116 -42.60 -28.81 45.78
C ASN A 116 -41.62 -27.72 46.25
N ASN A 117 -42.14 -26.97 47.20
CA ASN A 117 -41.68 -25.72 47.80
C ASN A 117 -40.48 -25.93 48.74
N VAL A 118 -39.41 -25.16 48.57
CA VAL A 118 -38.55 -24.69 49.68
C VAL A 118 -38.10 -23.27 49.36
N ASP A 119 -38.73 -22.31 50.04
CA ASP A 119 -38.32 -20.91 50.12
C ASP A 119 -36.84 -20.77 50.55
N GLN A 120 -36.00 -20.34 49.61
CA GLN A 120 -34.77 -19.60 49.93
C GLN A 120 -34.91 -18.20 49.35
N ILE A 121 -35.24 -17.27 50.24
CA ILE A 121 -35.20 -15.83 50.00
C ILE A 121 -33.75 -15.49 49.63
N ILE A 122 -33.47 -15.36 48.34
CA ILE A 122 -32.29 -14.63 47.89
C ILE A 122 -32.61 -13.17 48.15
N GLU A 123 -32.13 -12.66 49.28
CA GLU A 123 -32.08 -11.24 49.55
C GLU A 123 -31.31 -10.58 48.40
N SER A 124 -32.04 -9.96 47.48
CA SER A 124 -31.48 -9.17 46.41
C SER A 124 -30.78 -7.98 47.05
N ILE A 125 -29.46 -8.09 47.18
CA ILE A 125 -28.60 -6.96 47.53
C ILE A 125 -28.97 -5.82 46.57
N PRO A 126 -29.51 -4.69 47.06
CA PRO A 126 -29.77 -3.56 46.20
C PRO A 126 -28.39 -3.02 45.81
N ILE A 127 -27.95 -3.31 44.59
CA ILE A 127 -26.85 -2.59 43.98
C ILE A 127 -27.39 -1.20 43.68
N THR A 128 -27.24 -0.29 44.64
CA THR A 128 -27.33 1.14 44.38
C THR A 128 -26.17 1.49 43.45
N LEU A 129 -26.44 1.51 42.15
CA LEU A 129 -25.59 2.17 41.17
C LEU A 129 -25.53 3.64 41.58
N ASN A 130 -24.45 4.01 42.26
CA ASN A 130 -24.11 5.41 42.44
C ASN A 130 -23.90 5.97 41.03
N TYR A 131 -24.86 6.76 40.55
CA TYR A 131 -24.77 7.46 39.28
C TYR A 131 -23.63 8.47 39.41
N ASP A 132 -22.42 8.02 39.11
CA ASP A 132 -21.23 8.85 39.11
C ASP A 132 -21.40 9.92 38.01
N GLU A 133 -21.25 11.18 38.39
CA GLU A 133 -21.31 12.34 37.49
C GLU A 133 -20.35 12.17 36.31
N HIS A 134 -19.23 11.48 36.52
CA HIS A 134 -18.26 11.13 35.49
C HIS A 134 -18.79 10.11 34.47
N LEU A 135 -19.61 9.14 34.90
CA LEU A 135 -20.24 8.17 34.00
C LEU A 135 -21.33 8.84 33.15
N ALA A 136 -22.10 9.76 33.74
CA ALA A 136 -23.09 10.56 33.01
C ALA A 136 -22.43 11.47 31.95
N ALA A 137 -21.31 12.11 32.30
CA ALA A 137 -20.52 12.91 31.38
C ALA A 137 -19.98 12.05 30.21
N LEU A 138 -19.41 10.89 30.50
CA LEU A 138 -18.89 9.97 29.48
C LEU A 138 -19.98 9.45 28.53
N ILE A 139 -21.16 9.13 29.05
CA ILE A 139 -22.32 8.73 28.24
C ILE A 139 -22.77 9.90 27.34
N GLY A 140 -22.75 11.13 27.85
CA GLY A 140 -23.05 12.34 27.08
C GLY A 140 -22.06 12.57 25.94
N GLU A 141 -20.76 12.51 26.23
CA GLU A 141 -19.69 12.63 25.22
C GLU A 141 -19.78 11.54 24.16
N PHE A 142 -20.04 10.30 24.58
CA PHE A 142 -20.22 9.18 23.66
C PHE A 142 -21.40 9.41 22.71
N ARG A 143 -22.51 9.97 23.22
CA ARG A 143 -23.68 10.29 22.40
C ARG A 143 -23.40 11.39 21.38
N ILE A 144 -22.67 12.43 21.78
CA ILE A 144 -22.22 13.51 20.87
C ILE A 144 -21.29 12.95 19.79
N PHE A 145 -20.35 12.06 20.16
CA PHE A 145 -19.47 11.40 19.21
C PHE A 145 -20.27 10.54 18.21
N GLN A 146 -21.24 9.76 18.70
CA GLN A 146 -22.11 8.94 17.84
C GLN A 146 -22.86 9.81 16.82
N GLU A 147 -23.48 10.91 17.28
CA GLU A 147 -24.20 11.83 16.41
C GLU A 147 -23.28 12.45 15.35
N THR A 148 -22.11 12.94 15.77
CA THR A 148 -21.11 13.52 14.86
C THR A 148 -20.58 12.49 13.86
N SER A 149 -20.36 11.25 14.30
CA SER A 149 -19.89 10.17 13.44
C SER A 149 -20.92 9.80 12.38
N ILE A 150 -22.19 9.71 12.75
CA ILE A 150 -23.30 9.44 11.83
C ILE A 150 -23.45 10.59 10.82
N GLN A 151 -23.35 11.85 11.27
CA GLN A 151 -23.38 13.01 10.39
C GLN A 151 -22.23 12.99 9.38
N ASN A 152 -21.00 12.70 9.83
CA ASN A 152 -19.85 12.57 8.94
C ASN A 152 -20.02 11.44 7.92
N GLN A 153 -20.58 10.30 8.33
CA GLN A 153 -20.88 9.20 7.42
C GLN A 153 -21.92 9.60 6.36
N LEU A 154 -22.94 10.36 6.74
CA LEU A 154 -23.95 10.88 5.81
C LEU A 154 -23.33 11.83 4.78
N ILE A 155 -22.48 12.77 5.22
CA ILE A 155 -21.75 13.69 4.33
C ILE A 155 -20.90 12.91 3.33
N LEU A 156 -20.12 11.93 3.79
CA LEU A 156 -19.30 11.10 2.91
C LEU A 156 -20.15 10.31 1.90
N GLN A 157 -21.32 9.81 2.31
CA GLN A 157 -22.23 9.14 1.39
C GLN A 157 -22.78 10.09 0.32
N GLU A 158 -23.08 11.33 0.67
CA GLU A 158 -23.53 12.38 -0.27
C GLU A 158 -22.40 12.74 -1.25
N GLU A 159 -21.18 12.99 -0.76
CA GLU A 159 -20.02 13.26 -1.62
C GLU A 159 -19.72 12.09 -2.58
N ILE A 160 -19.83 10.85 -2.10
CA ILE A 160 -19.67 9.66 -2.96
C ILE A 160 -20.77 9.59 -4.01
N LYS A 161 -22.01 9.92 -3.65
CA LYS A 161 -23.14 9.94 -4.60
C LYS A 161 -22.93 11.01 -5.67
N ASP A 162 -22.46 12.19 -5.28
CA ASP A 162 -22.15 13.28 -6.21
C ASP A 162 -20.99 12.91 -7.13
N LEU A 163 -19.93 12.31 -6.59
CA LEU A 163 -18.81 11.82 -7.39
C LEU A 163 -19.28 10.76 -8.40
N LYS A 164 -20.12 9.80 -7.97
CA LYS A 164 -20.74 8.81 -8.86
C LYS A 164 -21.59 9.48 -9.95
N ALA A 165 -22.37 10.50 -9.60
CA ALA A 165 -23.21 11.22 -10.55
C ALA A 165 -22.36 11.98 -11.59
N ILE A 166 -21.26 12.62 -11.16
CA ILE A 166 -20.31 13.27 -12.06
C ILE A 166 -19.66 12.24 -12.99
N VAL A 167 -19.17 11.12 -12.45
CA VAL A 167 -18.56 10.04 -13.25
C VAL A 167 -19.55 9.48 -14.26
N LEU A 168 -20.78 9.17 -13.86
CA LEU A 168 -21.82 8.69 -14.77
C LEU A 168 -22.16 9.73 -15.84
N ARG A 169 -22.25 11.01 -15.48
CA ARG A 169 -22.48 12.09 -16.45
C ARG A 169 -21.32 12.21 -17.44
N CYS A 170 -20.08 12.06 -16.99
CA CYS A 170 -18.90 12.05 -17.84
C CYS A 170 -18.87 10.83 -18.76
N LEU A 171 -19.22 9.64 -18.27
CA LEU A 171 -19.26 8.42 -19.08
C LEU A 171 -20.39 8.48 -20.13
N ASN A 172 -21.56 8.99 -19.74
CA ASN A 172 -22.72 9.15 -20.63
C ASN A 172 -22.55 10.30 -21.62
N SER A 173 -21.77 11.34 -21.30
CA SER A 173 -21.39 12.35 -22.28
C SER A 173 -20.36 11.79 -23.27
N LEU A 174 -19.47 10.88 -22.84
CA LEU A 174 -18.51 10.20 -23.71
C LEU A 174 -19.17 9.27 -24.74
N SER A 175 -20.33 8.66 -24.45
CA SER A 175 -21.01 7.75 -25.38
C SER A 175 -21.72 8.46 -26.55
N ASN A 176 -21.88 9.78 -26.51
CA ASN A 176 -22.34 10.60 -27.63
C ASN A 176 -21.20 11.27 -28.41
N VAL A 177 -19.94 10.99 -28.04
CA VAL A 177 -18.79 11.43 -28.82
C VAL A 177 -18.19 10.20 -29.48
N GLN A 178 -18.16 10.21 -30.82
CA GLN A 178 -17.31 9.32 -31.61
C GLN A 178 -15.95 9.14 -30.93
N PRO A 179 -15.30 7.95 -31.00
CA PRO A 179 -14.01 7.72 -30.36
C PRO A 179 -13.09 8.88 -30.73
N LEU A 180 -12.74 9.70 -29.71
CA LEU A 180 -12.31 11.09 -29.91
C LEU A 180 -11.01 11.19 -30.73
N THR A 181 -10.29 10.07 -30.80
CA THR A 181 -9.13 9.82 -31.64
C THR A 181 -9.20 8.37 -32.14
N SER A 182 -8.73 8.13 -33.37
CA SER A 182 -8.61 6.80 -33.99
C SER A 182 -7.46 5.97 -33.41
N ILE A 183 -6.80 6.46 -32.36
CA ILE A 183 -5.60 5.88 -31.76
C ILE A 183 -6.01 4.88 -30.68
N ILE A 184 -5.52 3.65 -30.78
CA ILE A 184 -5.80 2.59 -29.83
C ILE A 184 -4.54 2.34 -29.00
N TRP A 185 -4.63 2.64 -27.70
CA TRP A 185 -3.61 2.32 -26.70
C TRP A 185 -3.92 0.96 -26.03
N PRO A 186 -2.90 0.17 -25.62
CA PRO A 186 -1.48 0.32 -25.89
C PRO A 186 -1.07 -0.20 -27.28
N ILE A 187 0.00 0.37 -27.85
CA ILE A 187 0.62 -0.06 -29.12
C ILE A 187 1.21 -1.45 -28.97
N LYS A 188 0.87 -2.36 -29.89
CA LYS A 188 1.23 -3.79 -29.80
C LYS A 188 2.37 -4.20 -30.74
N ASN A 189 2.56 -3.50 -31.84
CA ASN A 189 3.54 -3.84 -32.87
C ASN A 189 3.95 -2.61 -33.69
N ASN A 190 4.82 -2.82 -34.68
CA ASN A 190 5.33 -1.74 -35.53
C ASN A 190 4.27 -1.13 -36.45
N GLU A 191 3.31 -1.93 -36.93
CA GLU A 191 2.22 -1.44 -37.78
C GLU A 191 1.29 -0.51 -37.00
N ASP A 192 0.98 -0.86 -35.75
CA ASP A 192 0.23 -0.01 -34.84
C ASP A 192 0.98 1.30 -34.60
N LEU A 193 2.30 1.24 -34.34
CA LEU A 193 3.12 2.44 -34.14
C LEU A 193 3.08 3.37 -35.36
N GLU A 194 3.16 2.81 -36.56
CA GLU A 194 3.10 3.57 -37.81
C GLU A 194 1.72 4.24 -38.00
N LYS A 195 0.63 3.50 -37.76
CA LYS A 195 -0.74 4.05 -37.78
C LYS A 195 -0.91 5.17 -36.76
N VAL A 196 -0.41 4.99 -35.55
CA VAL A 196 -0.44 6.03 -34.51
C VAL A 196 0.35 7.26 -34.95
N ASN A 197 1.56 7.09 -35.48
CA ASN A 197 2.36 8.21 -35.97
C ASN A 197 1.68 8.97 -37.10
N GLN A 198 0.96 8.29 -38.00
CA GLN A 198 0.15 8.91 -39.04
C GLN A 198 -1.02 9.72 -38.45
N CYS A 199 -1.73 9.18 -37.45
CA CYS A 199 -2.79 9.92 -36.76
C CYS A 199 -2.26 11.14 -36.00
N LEU A 200 -1.05 11.05 -35.42
CA LEU A 200 -0.39 12.14 -34.70
C LEU A 200 0.17 13.24 -35.62
N ALA A 201 0.13 13.08 -36.94
CA ALA A 201 0.48 14.14 -37.88
C ALA A 201 -0.53 15.30 -37.85
N ASP A 202 -1.79 15.04 -37.47
CA ASP A 202 -2.80 16.09 -37.26
C ASP A 202 -2.56 16.79 -35.91
N PRO A 203 -2.30 18.12 -35.89
CA PRO A 203 -2.05 18.87 -34.65
C PRO A 203 -3.21 18.81 -33.65
N ASN A 204 -4.46 18.74 -34.11
CA ASN A 204 -5.63 18.67 -33.21
C ASN A 204 -5.67 17.33 -32.47
N THR A 205 -5.42 16.24 -33.19
CA THR A 205 -5.27 14.91 -32.60
C THR A 205 -4.07 14.84 -31.66
N TYR A 206 -2.92 15.39 -32.08
CA TYR A 206 -1.72 15.46 -31.22
C TYR A 206 -1.99 16.17 -29.89
N ASN A 207 -2.54 17.39 -29.93
CA ASN A 207 -2.79 18.18 -28.72
C ASN A 207 -3.81 17.51 -27.79
N ARG A 208 -4.82 16.86 -28.35
CA ARG A 208 -5.80 16.08 -27.56
C ARG A 208 -5.13 14.90 -26.86
N GLU A 209 -4.28 14.16 -27.57
CA GLU A 209 -3.54 13.05 -26.98
C GLU A 209 -2.54 13.51 -25.91
N VAL A 210 -1.89 14.68 -26.08
CA VAL A 210 -1.02 15.28 -25.04
C VAL A 210 -1.81 15.49 -23.76
N ILE A 211 -3.00 16.11 -23.86
CA ILE A 211 -3.87 16.36 -22.70
C ILE A 211 -4.36 15.04 -22.10
N PHE A 212 -4.73 14.06 -22.94
CA PHE A 212 -5.24 12.76 -22.50
C PHE A 212 -4.19 11.97 -21.71
N LEU A 213 -3.02 11.73 -22.30
CA LEU A 213 -1.92 11.00 -21.66
C LEU A 213 -1.33 11.80 -20.49
N GLY A 214 -1.39 13.13 -20.55
CA GLY A 214 -1.02 14.02 -19.46
C GLY A 214 -1.85 13.85 -18.19
N ARG A 215 -2.95 13.10 -18.21
CA ARG A 215 -3.72 12.76 -17.00
C ARG A 215 -3.10 11.65 -16.15
N ILE A 216 -2.21 10.82 -16.72
CA ILE A 216 -1.61 9.68 -16.02
C ILE A 216 -0.68 10.17 -14.91
N GLY A 217 0.26 11.06 -15.26
CA GLY A 217 1.13 11.76 -14.32
C GLY A 217 1.89 10.86 -13.33
N GLY A 218 2.31 11.46 -12.22
CA GLY A 218 2.98 10.76 -11.12
C GLY A 218 3.62 11.72 -10.12
N GLY A 219 3.92 11.23 -8.90
CA GLY A 219 4.55 12.05 -7.86
C GLY A 219 6.01 12.46 -8.16
N THR A 220 6.65 11.82 -9.15
CA THR A 220 7.99 12.14 -9.66
C THR A 220 8.03 11.94 -11.17
N VAL A 221 8.95 12.63 -11.86
CA VAL A 221 9.11 12.50 -13.32
C VAL A 221 9.41 11.06 -13.74
N SER A 222 10.29 10.37 -13.01
CA SER A 222 10.60 8.97 -13.31
C SER A 222 9.39 8.04 -13.17
N ARG A 223 8.49 8.31 -12.21
CA ARG A 223 7.27 7.53 -12.06
C ARG A 223 6.30 7.84 -13.19
N ALA A 224 6.12 9.12 -13.53
CA ALA A 224 5.29 9.53 -14.66
C ALA A 224 5.74 8.89 -15.98
N VAL A 225 7.05 8.89 -16.28
CA VAL A 225 7.60 8.17 -17.44
C VAL A 225 7.21 6.69 -17.41
N ASN A 226 7.31 6.03 -16.26
CA ASN A 226 7.00 4.61 -16.14
C ASN A 226 5.52 4.31 -16.40
N GLU A 227 4.62 5.06 -15.77
CA GLU A 227 3.16 4.88 -15.89
C GLU A 227 2.70 5.22 -17.31
N THR A 228 3.13 6.37 -17.86
CA THR A 228 2.80 6.77 -19.23
C THR A 228 3.30 5.76 -20.25
N MET A 229 4.56 5.31 -20.16
CA MET A 229 5.09 4.29 -21.08
C MET A 229 4.35 2.95 -20.97
N SER A 230 3.91 2.58 -19.76
CA SER A 230 3.14 1.35 -19.53
C SER A 230 1.74 1.41 -20.13
N GLY A 231 1.12 2.61 -20.16
CA GLY A 231 -0.16 2.83 -20.84
C GLY A 231 -0.04 2.92 -22.37
N VAL A 232 1.10 3.39 -22.88
CA VAL A 232 1.31 3.65 -24.32
C VAL A 232 1.84 2.41 -25.06
N ILE A 233 2.72 1.61 -24.45
CA ILE A 233 3.44 0.52 -25.14
C ILE A 233 3.18 -0.82 -24.44
N LYS A 234 2.66 -1.81 -25.19
CA LYS A 234 2.50 -3.17 -24.67
C LYS A 234 3.87 -3.78 -24.39
N HIS A 235 3.98 -4.56 -23.31
CA HIS A 235 5.24 -5.15 -22.87
C HIS A 235 5.99 -5.92 -23.98
N GLU A 236 5.29 -6.78 -24.73
CA GLU A 236 5.87 -7.56 -25.83
C GLU A 236 6.55 -6.67 -26.88
N PHE A 237 5.94 -5.53 -27.21
CA PHE A 237 6.51 -4.58 -28.16
C PHE A 237 7.71 -3.83 -27.57
N ALA A 238 7.66 -3.51 -26.27
CA ALA A 238 8.77 -2.86 -25.57
C ALA A 238 10.08 -3.69 -25.57
N LEU A 239 10.02 -5.02 -25.77
CA LEU A 239 11.20 -5.88 -25.85
C LEU A 239 12.04 -5.63 -27.12
N ILE A 240 11.35 -5.26 -28.21
CA ILE A 240 11.95 -5.04 -29.54
C ILE A 240 12.17 -3.56 -29.87
N LEU A 241 11.71 -2.65 -29.02
CA LEU A 241 11.93 -1.21 -29.15
C LEU A 241 13.21 -0.73 -28.46
N ARG A 242 13.84 0.30 -29.02
CA ARG A 242 14.95 1.05 -28.42
C ARG A 242 14.79 2.53 -28.70
N LEU A 243 15.39 3.39 -27.87
CA LEU A 243 15.30 4.83 -28.11
C LEU A 243 16.01 5.21 -29.42
N THR A 244 17.17 4.59 -29.70
CA THR A 244 17.95 4.82 -30.91
C THR A 244 17.97 3.59 -31.82
N ASP A 245 18.34 3.80 -33.08
CA ASP A 245 18.50 2.80 -34.13
C ASP A 245 19.79 1.97 -34.03
N ALA A 246 20.74 2.38 -33.17
CA ALA A 246 22.08 1.80 -33.02
C ALA A 246 22.14 0.27 -32.76
N SER A 247 21.03 -0.35 -32.37
CA SER A 247 20.99 -1.75 -31.94
C SER A 247 20.25 -2.70 -32.90
N LYS A 248 20.04 -2.28 -34.17
CA LYS A 248 19.26 -3.01 -35.18
C LYS A 248 17.81 -3.31 -34.76
N LYS A 249 17.37 -2.72 -33.65
CA LYS A 249 16.02 -2.77 -33.11
C LYS A 249 15.23 -1.55 -33.59
N ILE A 250 13.90 -1.62 -33.45
CA ILE A 250 13.01 -0.54 -33.90
C ILE A 250 13.28 0.70 -33.05
N SER A 251 13.57 1.82 -33.72
CA SER A 251 13.85 3.11 -33.10
C SER A 251 12.55 3.81 -32.70
N PHE A 252 12.45 4.17 -31.42
CA PHE A 252 11.30 4.88 -30.86
C PHE A 252 11.57 6.38 -30.73
N GLY A 253 12.82 6.78 -30.44
CA GLY A 253 13.15 8.14 -30.00
C GLY A 253 12.79 9.24 -31.00
N GLY A 254 12.93 8.96 -32.29
CA GLY A 254 12.60 9.90 -33.37
C GLY A 254 11.12 9.91 -33.80
N THR A 255 10.27 9.12 -33.15
CA THR A 255 8.86 9.00 -33.56
C THR A 255 7.99 10.13 -32.97
N PRO A 256 6.92 10.56 -33.68
CA PRO A 256 5.89 11.44 -33.12
C PRO A 256 5.30 10.90 -31.81
N CYS A 257 5.13 9.59 -31.68
CA CYS A 257 4.68 8.95 -30.45
C CYS A 257 5.64 9.17 -29.26
N CYS A 258 6.95 9.08 -29.47
CA CYS A 258 7.93 9.40 -28.41
C CYS A 258 7.86 10.88 -27.99
N LYS A 259 7.72 11.78 -28.97
CA LYS A 259 7.52 13.21 -28.69
C LYS A 259 6.24 13.45 -27.87
N LEU A 260 5.14 12.79 -28.26
CA LEU A 260 3.86 12.82 -27.54
C LEU A 260 4.02 12.41 -26.08
N VAL A 261 4.73 11.32 -25.80
CA VAL A 261 5.00 10.88 -24.42
C VAL A 261 5.74 11.96 -23.63
N LYS A 262 6.78 12.55 -24.21
CA LYS A 262 7.54 13.63 -23.55
C LYS A 262 6.66 14.85 -23.27
N ASP A 263 5.86 15.27 -24.24
CA ASP A 263 5.00 16.44 -24.13
C ASP A 263 3.83 16.22 -23.17
N ALA A 264 3.26 15.01 -23.11
CA ALA A 264 2.24 14.64 -22.13
C ALA A 264 2.77 14.73 -20.69
N ILE A 265 3.99 14.26 -20.45
CA ILE A 265 4.64 14.34 -19.13
C ILE A 265 4.91 15.80 -18.75
N ARG A 266 5.43 16.61 -19.68
CA ARG A 266 5.64 18.05 -19.46
C ARG A 266 4.33 18.75 -19.14
N HIS A 267 3.28 18.48 -19.91
CA HIS A 267 1.94 19.02 -19.69
C HIS A 267 1.44 18.71 -18.27
N PHE A 268 1.57 17.46 -17.81
CA PHE A 268 1.17 17.10 -16.44
C PHE A 268 1.88 17.96 -15.39
N PHE A 269 3.21 18.06 -15.43
CA PHE A 269 3.97 18.78 -14.41
C PHE A 269 3.83 20.29 -14.50
N LEU A 270 3.67 20.85 -15.70
CA LEU A 270 3.41 22.28 -15.88
C LEU A 270 2.10 22.70 -15.20
N HIS A 271 1.06 21.86 -15.28
CA HIS A 271 -0.25 22.17 -14.69
C HIS A 271 -0.35 21.82 -13.20
N ASN A 272 0.35 20.79 -12.72
CA ASN A 272 0.18 20.28 -11.34
C ASN A 272 1.31 20.66 -10.38
N ALA A 273 2.52 20.97 -10.87
CA ALA A 273 3.68 21.30 -10.04
C ALA A 273 4.68 22.20 -10.79
N PRO A 274 4.27 23.41 -11.21
CA PRO A 274 5.10 24.29 -12.02
C PRO A 274 6.42 24.65 -11.32
N GLY A 275 7.53 24.62 -12.06
CA GLY A 275 8.86 25.02 -11.60
C GLY A 275 9.59 24.03 -10.69
N LYS A 276 8.94 22.97 -10.22
CA LYS A 276 9.54 22.01 -9.27
C LYS A 276 10.45 20.98 -9.93
N PHE A 277 10.20 20.66 -11.19
CA PHE A 277 10.83 19.53 -11.89
C PHE A 277 11.52 19.93 -13.20
N ASP A 278 11.73 21.23 -13.45
CA ASP A 278 12.21 21.74 -14.75
C ASP A 278 13.53 21.10 -15.22
N THR A 279 14.44 20.82 -14.29
CA THR A 279 15.70 20.12 -14.58
C THR A 279 15.48 18.69 -15.07
N ASP A 280 14.48 18.00 -14.52
CA ASP A 280 14.14 16.62 -14.87
C ASP A 280 13.25 16.51 -16.12
N LEU A 281 12.58 17.61 -16.50
CA LEU A 281 11.73 17.72 -17.70
C LEU A 281 12.52 18.10 -18.97
N CYS A 282 13.82 18.36 -18.83
CA CYS A 282 14.71 18.55 -19.97
C CYS A 282 14.70 17.34 -20.89
N GLU A 283 14.78 17.58 -22.20
CA GLU A 283 14.66 16.55 -23.24
C GLU A 283 15.65 15.40 -23.06
N SER A 284 16.93 15.69 -22.81
CA SER A 284 17.96 14.68 -22.62
C SER A 284 17.69 13.77 -21.42
N LYS A 285 17.06 14.30 -20.36
CA LYS A 285 16.72 13.54 -19.16
C LYS A 285 15.54 12.62 -19.40
N LEU A 286 14.48 13.12 -20.06
CA LEU A 286 13.32 12.32 -20.46
C LEU A 286 13.75 11.21 -21.43
N ASP A 287 14.58 11.51 -22.42
CA ASP A 287 15.14 10.52 -23.34
C ASP A 287 15.92 9.44 -22.57
N SER A 288 16.77 9.83 -21.61
CA SER A 288 17.51 8.88 -20.77
C SER A 288 16.58 7.97 -19.95
N MET A 289 15.51 8.52 -19.36
CA MET A 289 14.52 7.75 -18.62
C MET A 289 13.73 6.79 -19.51
N ILE A 290 13.28 7.24 -20.68
CA ILE A 290 12.57 6.41 -21.67
C ILE A 290 13.50 5.31 -22.19
N ALA A 291 14.75 5.63 -22.52
CA ALA A 291 15.74 4.66 -22.98
C ALA A 291 16.02 3.60 -21.92
N LYS A 292 16.15 4.01 -20.65
CA LYS A 292 16.29 3.08 -19.52
C LYS A 292 15.06 2.19 -19.40
N TRP A 293 13.86 2.77 -19.46
CA TRP A 293 12.62 2.00 -19.43
C TRP A 293 12.60 0.96 -20.55
N LEU A 294 12.92 1.31 -21.80
CA LEU A 294 12.94 0.37 -22.93
C LEU A 294 14.03 -0.71 -22.79
N ARG A 295 15.21 -0.40 -22.24
CA ARG A 295 16.26 -1.40 -21.96
C ARG A 295 15.84 -2.40 -20.88
N ASP A 296 15.22 -1.89 -19.83
CA ASP A 296 14.77 -2.67 -18.68
C ASP A 296 13.51 -3.50 -18.99
N SER A 297 12.97 -3.43 -20.21
CA SER A 297 11.79 -4.22 -20.61
C SER A 297 12.00 -5.72 -20.47
N ILE A 298 13.22 -6.21 -20.70
CA ILE A 298 13.60 -7.62 -20.54
C ILE A 298 13.43 -8.11 -19.09
N ASN A 299 13.46 -7.19 -18.12
CA ASN A 299 13.28 -7.49 -16.70
C ASN A 299 11.82 -7.29 -16.24
N ARG A 300 10.90 -6.99 -17.15
CA ARG A 300 9.45 -6.92 -16.92
C ARG A 300 8.79 -8.23 -17.41
N GLY A 301 7.54 -8.49 -17.02
CA GLY A 301 6.83 -9.73 -17.37
C GLY A 301 7.26 -10.97 -16.57
N GLU A 302 6.89 -12.16 -17.05
CA GLU A 302 7.13 -13.45 -16.38
C GLU A 302 8.62 -13.75 -16.18
N GLU A 303 9.46 -13.49 -17.18
CA GLU A 303 10.91 -13.67 -17.05
C GLU A 303 11.52 -12.77 -15.98
N GLY A 304 11.03 -11.53 -15.87
CA GLY A 304 11.39 -10.61 -14.80
C GLY A 304 10.91 -11.05 -13.42
N LYS A 305 9.72 -11.66 -13.32
CA LYS A 305 9.23 -12.27 -12.08
C LYS A 305 10.10 -13.46 -11.68
N GLN A 306 10.46 -14.32 -12.63
CA GLN A 306 11.34 -15.47 -12.40
C GLN A 306 12.77 -15.08 -12.01
N LYS A 307 13.35 -14.02 -12.61
CA LYS A 307 14.67 -13.51 -12.18
C LYS A 307 14.62 -12.94 -10.77
N ARG A 308 13.54 -12.24 -10.40
CA ARG A 308 13.35 -11.71 -9.04
C ARG A 308 13.11 -12.81 -8.01
N SER A 309 12.37 -13.87 -8.36
CA SER A 309 12.22 -15.04 -7.48
C SER A 309 13.53 -15.80 -7.33
N LYS A 310 14.26 -16.09 -8.42
CA LYS A 310 15.58 -16.73 -8.38
C LYS A 310 16.62 -15.92 -7.61
N ALA A 311 16.63 -14.59 -7.74
CA ALA A 311 17.52 -13.73 -6.94
C ALA A 311 17.17 -13.76 -5.44
N LYS A 312 15.88 -13.85 -5.11
CA LYS A 312 15.41 -14.00 -3.73
C LYS A 312 15.76 -15.37 -3.15
N ASP A 313 15.64 -16.43 -3.95
CA ASP A 313 16.02 -17.79 -3.54
C ASP A 313 17.54 -17.97 -3.44
N GLY A 314 18.30 -17.36 -4.34
CA GLY A 314 19.77 -17.31 -4.28
C GLY A 314 20.27 -16.60 -3.02
N ARG A 315 19.66 -15.46 -2.67
CA ARG A 315 19.98 -14.74 -1.42
C ARG A 315 19.64 -15.56 -0.17
N THR A 316 18.53 -16.31 -0.22
CA THR A 316 18.12 -17.21 0.87
C THR A 316 19.03 -18.45 0.98
N LYS A 317 19.60 -18.93 -0.13
CA LYS A 317 20.59 -20.02 -0.13
C LYS A 317 21.95 -19.57 0.39
N VAL A 318 22.45 -18.40 -0.02
CA VAL A 318 23.73 -17.86 0.48
C VAL A 318 23.68 -17.60 1.99
N ASP A 319 22.56 -17.08 2.50
CA ASP A 319 22.35 -16.91 3.96
C ASP A 319 22.33 -18.25 4.72
N LYS A 320 21.93 -19.36 4.08
CA LYS A 320 21.97 -20.70 4.68
C LYS A 320 23.37 -21.33 4.64
N THR A 321 24.13 -21.13 3.57
CA THR A 321 25.48 -21.71 3.45
C THR A 321 26.46 -21.04 4.42
N LEU A 322 26.32 -19.73 4.66
CA LEU A 322 27.13 -19.00 5.64
C LEU A 322 26.85 -19.37 7.11
N GLN A 323 25.79 -20.14 7.39
CA GLN A 323 25.50 -20.67 8.73
C GLN A 323 25.97 -22.12 8.93
N GLY A 324 26.62 -22.74 7.92
CA GLY A 324 26.95 -24.17 7.93
C GLY A 324 28.43 -24.54 8.08
N GLU A 325 29.38 -23.59 8.06
CA GLU A 325 30.83 -23.89 8.02
C GLU A 325 31.62 -23.27 9.21
N GLU A 326 31.08 -23.31 10.42
CA GLU A 326 31.91 -23.16 11.64
C GLU A 326 31.58 -24.30 12.61
N GLY A 327 32.37 -25.37 12.55
CA GLY A 327 32.24 -26.50 13.46
C GLY A 327 33.22 -27.65 13.24
N ALA A 328 34.37 -27.55 13.91
CA ALA A 328 35.25 -28.63 14.36
C ALA A 328 36.27 -29.23 13.37
N GLU A 329 37.42 -28.55 13.22
CA GLU A 329 38.72 -29.24 13.21
C GLU A 329 39.30 -29.22 14.64
N SER A 330 39.14 -30.33 15.37
CA SER A 330 39.81 -30.55 16.65
C SER A 330 41.15 -31.24 16.41
N ASN A 331 42.25 -30.51 16.52
CA ASN A 331 43.59 -31.10 16.59
C ASN A 331 43.85 -31.63 18.00
N VAL A 332 44.08 -32.94 18.06
CA VAL A 332 44.64 -33.67 19.19
C VAL A 332 46.13 -33.33 19.28
N ALA A 333 46.60 -32.91 20.45
CA ALA A 333 48.02 -32.86 20.78
C ALA A 333 48.25 -33.58 22.12
N SER A 334 49.03 -34.64 22.03
CA SER A 334 49.67 -35.34 23.14
C SER A 334 50.74 -34.44 23.79
N ASP A 335 50.71 -34.32 25.11
CA ASP A 335 51.78 -34.79 26.03
C ASP A 335 51.32 -34.67 27.49
#